data_AF-A0A5M6CRN2-F1
#
_entry.id   AF-A0A5M6CRN2-F1
#
_cell.length_a   1.000
_cell.length_b   1.000
_cell.length_c   1.000
_cell.angle_alpha   90.00
_cell.angle_beta   90.00
_cell.angle_gamma   90.00
#
_symmetry.space_group_name_H-M   'P 1'
#
loop_
_entity.id
_entity.type
_entity.pdbx_description
1 polymer ?
#
loop_
_entity_poly.entity_id
_entity_poly.type
_entity_poly.pdbx_seq_one_letter_code
_entity_poly.pdbx_strand_id
1 'polypeptide(L)'
;MRKLERILLITSVLMAVINLFGFPGTTLFMTISYCSLAFIYMFISVISLGKLGIGLIVTKPLVVEYASDNSIFPSIKAPNNSVFNPVGWKQKVALFLVCYCLSVMALAILFRMSYWAGSSLMLTFGIAQSVIILIPVIIKQLSKPSLFYKQMLIRLSIFSIICVLLLMLPANFFIDIKYRNNPKMLQERSGHDPNQ
;
A
#
# COMPACT_ATOMS: atom_id res chain seq x y z
N MET A 1 -2.40 8.07 -11.20
CA MET A 1 -2.09 7.41 -9.91
C MET A 1 -3.31 7.21 -9.01
N ARG A 2 -3.97 8.25 -8.47
CA ARG A 2 -5.08 8.09 -7.49
C ARG A 2 -6.29 7.26 -7.97
N LYS A 3 -6.52 7.17 -9.30
CA LYS A 3 -7.57 6.31 -9.87
C LYS A 3 -7.17 4.82 -9.83
N LEU A 4 -5.94 4.51 -10.24
CA LEU A 4 -5.38 3.16 -10.23
C LEU A 4 -5.33 2.57 -8.82
N GLU A 5 -4.84 3.36 -7.85
CA GLU A 5 -4.81 2.97 -6.43
C GLU A 5 -6.21 2.59 -5.92
N ARG A 6 -7.23 3.40 -6.24
CA ARG A 6 -8.61 3.12 -5.86
C ARG A 6 -9.17 1.87 -6.55
N ILE A 7 -8.91 1.69 -7.84
CA ILE A 7 -9.35 0.50 -8.57
C ILE A 7 -8.73 -0.76 -7.96
N LEU A 8 -7.43 -0.75 -7.68
CA LEU A 8 -6.74 -1.90 -7.08
C LEU A 8 -7.20 -2.19 -5.65
N LEU A 9 -7.47 -1.16 -4.85
CA LEU A 9 -8.01 -1.33 -3.51
C LEU A 9 -9.43 -1.92 -3.56
N ILE A 10 -10.29 -1.42 -4.46
CA ILE A 10 -11.65 -1.96 -4.62
C ILE A 10 -11.59 -3.41 -5.10
N THR A 11 -10.74 -3.73 -6.09
CA THR A 11 -10.62 -5.11 -6.59
C THR A 11 -10.00 -6.04 -5.57
N SER A 12 -9.03 -5.61 -4.77
CA SER A 12 -8.43 -6.45 -3.72
C SER A 12 -9.45 -6.77 -2.62
N VAL A 13 -10.23 -5.77 -2.18
CA VAL A 13 -11.31 -5.96 -1.20
C VAL A 13 -12.40 -6.87 -1.78
N LEU A 14 -12.80 -6.67 -3.03
CA LEU A 14 -13.79 -7.52 -3.69
C LEU A 14 -13.32 -8.98 -3.75
N MET A 15 -12.08 -9.22 -4.19
CA MET A 15 -11.52 -10.57 -4.26
C MET A 15 -11.36 -11.21 -2.88
N ALA A 16 -11.00 -10.43 -1.86
CA ALA A 16 -10.96 -10.90 -0.48
C ALA A 16 -12.35 -11.37 -0.02
N VAL A 17 -13.41 -10.62 -0.32
CA VAL A 17 -14.80 -10.99 0.01
C VAL A 17 -15.23 -12.25 -0.75
N ILE A 18 -14.99 -12.34 -2.07
CA ILE A 18 -15.35 -13.52 -2.86
C ILE A 18 -14.59 -14.76 -2.36
N ASN A 19 -13.33 -14.60 -1.95
CA ASN A 19 -12.53 -15.68 -1.37
C ASN A 19 -13.12 -16.24 -0.06
N LEU A 20 -13.87 -15.44 0.71
CA LEU A 20 -14.60 -15.92 1.90
C LEU A 20 -15.74 -16.87 1.56
N PHE A 21 -16.33 -16.76 0.36
CA PHE A 21 -17.39 -17.67 -0.10
C PHE A 21 -16.85 -18.98 -0.69
N GLY A 22 -15.53 -19.17 -0.71
CA GLY A 22 -14.92 -20.44 -1.12
C GLY A 22 -14.93 -20.71 -2.62
N PHE A 23 -15.17 -19.69 -3.46
CA PHE A 23 -15.09 -19.86 -4.91
C PHE A 23 -13.68 -20.34 -5.34
N PRO A 24 -13.57 -21.33 -6.23
CA PRO A 24 -12.27 -21.81 -6.71
C PRO A 24 -11.56 -20.73 -7.53
N GLY A 25 -10.23 -20.64 -7.41
CA GLY A 25 -9.38 -19.70 -8.17
C GLY A 25 -9.31 -18.28 -7.61
N THR A 26 -10.16 -17.89 -6.65
CA THR A 26 -10.13 -16.54 -6.03
C THR A 26 -8.81 -16.22 -5.34
N THR A 27 -8.15 -17.24 -4.79
CA THR A 27 -6.85 -17.09 -4.12
C THR A 27 -5.78 -16.55 -5.07
N LEU A 28 -5.77 -16.98 -6.34
CA LEU A 28 -4.84 -16.49 -7.36
C LEU A 28 -5.13 -15.02 -7.69
N PHE A 29 -6.39 -14.68 -7.94
CA PHE A 29 -6.77 -13.29 -8.26
C PHE A 29 -6.53 -12.33 -7.08
N MET A 30 -6.81 -12.76 -5.85
CA MET A 30 -6.48 -12.03 -4.64
C MET A 30 -4.98 -11.79 -4.54
N THR A 31 -4.17 -12.84 -4.75
CA THR A 31 -2.70 -12.76 -4.69
C THR A 31 -2.16 -11.79 -5.72
N ILE A 32 -2.59 -11.88 -6.98
CA ILE A 32 -2.17 -10.97 -8.05
C ILE A 32 -2.55 -9.52 -7.71
N SER A 33 -3.74 -9.29 -7.17
CA SER A 33 -4.21 -7.94 -6.83
C SER A 33 -3.39 -7.31 -5.69
N TYR A 34 -3.19 -8.03 -4.58
CA TYR A 34 -2.40 -7.54 -3.45
C TYR A 34 -0.90 -7.40 -3.80
N CYS A 35 -0.33 -8.33 -4.57
CA CYS A 35 1.04 -8.19 -5.08
C CYS A 35 1.16 -6.94 -5.95
N SER A 36 0.23 -6.72 -6.88
CA SER A 36 0.23 -5.52 -7.73
C SER A 36 0.14 -4.24 -6.91
N LEU A 37 -0.70 -4.23 -5.88
CA LEU A 37 -0.83 -3.10 -4.95
C LEU A 37 0.49 -2.85 -4.18
N ALA A 38 1.12 -3.90 -3.66
CA ALA A 38 2.39 -3.82 -2.96
C ALA A 38 3.52 -3.32 -3.86
N PHE A 39 3.59 -3.79 -5.11
CA PHE A 39 4.55 -3.34 -6.11
C PHE A 39 4.35 -1.88 -6.48
N ILE A 40 3.10 -1.42 -6.65
CA ILE A 40 2.84 0.00 -6.95
C ILE A 40 3.30 0.90 -5.80
N TYR A 41 3.04 0.52 -4.54
CA TYR A 41 3.53 1.28 -3.40
C TYR A 41 5.06 1.28 -3.33
N MET A 42 5.69 0.14 -3.60
CA MET A 42 7.15 0.04 -3.66
C MET A 42 7.74 0.91 -4.79
N PHE A 43 7.14 0.89 -5.99
CA PHE A 43 7.61 1.66 -7.14
C PHE A 43 7.46 3.17 -6.93
N ILE A 44 6.34 3.62 -6.35
CA ILE A 44 6.14 5.02 -5.93
C ILE A 44 7.21 5.43 -4.92
N SER A 45 7.57 4.53 -4.01
CA SER A 45 8.66 4.73 -3.05
C SER A 45 9.97 5.04 -3.77
N VAL A 46 10.38 4.18 -4.71
CA VAL A 46 11.62 4.35 -5.48
C VAL A 46 11.61 5.64 -6.31
N ILE A 47 10.49 5.97 -6.98
CA ILE A 47 10.35 7.23 -7.73
C ILE A 47 10.50 8.45 -6.82
N SER A 48 9.98 8.39 -5.59
CA SER A 48 10.13 9.46 -4.60
C SER A 48 11.61 9.73 -4.27
N LEU A 49 12.43 8.68 -4.23
CA LEU A 49 13.88 8.79 -4.03
C LEU A 49 14.65 9.22 -5.28
N GLY A 50 14.24 8.80 -6.49
CA GLY A 50 14.95 9.17 -7.72
C GLY A 50 15.06 10.69 -7.91
N LYS A 51 14.06 11.45 -7.44
CA LYS A 51 14.05 12.92 -7.43
C LYS A 51 14.92 13.56 -6.34
N LEU A 52 15.62 12.80 -5.49
CA LEU A 52 16.49 13.32 -4.42
C LEU A 52 17.94 13.58 -4.86
N GLY A 53 18.41 13.11 -6.02
CA GLY A 53 19.77 13.45 -6.45
C GLY A 53 20.47 12.57 -7.49
N ILE A 54 19.87 11.48 -7.97
CA ILE A 54 20.50 10.69 -9.04
C ILE A 54 20.47 11.45 -10.39
N GLY A 55 19.51 12.37 -10.56
CA GLY A 55 19.49 13.31 -11.69
C GLY A 55 20.58 14.39 -11.69
N LEU A 56 21.34 14.56 -10.60
CA LEU A 56 22.45 15.53 -10.57
C LEU A 56 23.71 14.99 -11.27
N ILE A 57 23.79 13.69 -11.53
CA ILE A 57 24.90 13.06 -12.27
C ILE A 57 24.53 12.77 -13.73
N VAL A 58 23.23 12.58 -14.05
CA VAL A 58 22.81 12.09 -15.38
C VAL A 58 21.98 13.09 -16.20
N THR A 59 21.44 14.15 -15.61
CA THR A 59 20.75 15.19 -16.39
C THR A 59 21.38 16.55 -16.15
N LYS A 60 22.56 16.77 -16.73
CA LYS A 60 22.73 18.07 -17.38
C LYS A 60 21.64 18.12 -18.45
N PRO A 61 20.69 19.07 -18.39
CA PRO A 61 19.80 19.26 -19.52
C PRO A 61 20.71 19.60 -20.70
N LEU A 62 20.73 18.73 -21.71
CA LEU A 62 20.91 19.23 -23.06
C LEU A 62 19.73 20.17 -23.25
N VAL A 63 19.99 21.45 -22.95
CA VAL A 63 19.15 22.57 -23.32
C VAL A 63 19.10 22.50 -24.83
N VAL A 64 18.10 21.78 -25.32
CA VAL A 64 17.68 21.80 -26.70
C VAL A 64 16.99 23.14 -26.85
N GLU A 65 17.82 24.14 -27.14
CA GLU A 65 17.47 25.50 -27.53
C GLU A 65 16.78 25.43 -28.89
N TYR A 66 15.51 25.01 -28.92
CA TYR A 66 14.62 25.28 -30.04
C TYR A 66 13.82 26.52 -29.68
N ALA A 67 14.47 27.67 -29.84
CA ALA A 67 13.79 28.90 -30.17
C ALA A 67 13.19 28.73 -31.58
N SER A 68 11.98 28.17 -31.65
CA SER A 68 11.18 28.14 -32.87
C SER A 68 10.07 29.17 -32.71
N ASP A 69 10.21 30.25 -33.47
CA ASP A 69 9.30 31.39 -33.58
C ASP A 69 7.84 30.94 -33.73
N ASN A 70 7.10 30.98 -32.62
CA ASN A 70 5.67 30.72 -32.59
C ASN A 70 4.91 32.03 -32.41
N SER A 71 4.86 32.85 -33.46
CA SER A 71 4.04 34.07 -33.55
C SER A 71 2.54 33.79 -33.73
N ILE A 72 2.12 32.52 -33.76
CA ILE A 72 0.75 32.10 -34.13
C ILE A 72 -0.12 31.74 -32.91
N PHE A 73 0.46 31.52 -31.72
CA PHE A 73 -0.32 31.16 -30.53
C PHE A 73 -0.55 32.38 -29.62
N PRO A 74 -1.81 32.77 -29.35
CA PRO A 74 -2.10 33.85 -28.41
C PRO A 74 -1.51 33.49 -27.04
N SER A 75 -0.84 34.46 -26.43
CA SER A 75 -0.17 34.39 -25.12
C SER A 75 -1.03 33.65 -24.09
N ILE A 76 -0.79 32.35 -23.93
CA ILE A 76 -1.33 31.59 -22.80
C ILE A 76 -0.51 32.06 -21.61
N LYS A 77 -1.12 32.92 -20.79
CA LYS A 77 -0.54 33.43 -19.54
C LYS A 77 -0.05 32.23 -18.74
N ALA A 78 1.26 32.04 -18.67
CA ALA A 78 1.86 30.90 -18.00
C ALA A 78 1.26 30.82 -16.59
N PRO A 79 0.71 29.67 -16.19
CA PRO A 79 0.11 29.53 -14.87
C PRO A 79 1.17 29.92 -13.84
N ASN A 80 0.80 30.85 -12.94
CA ASN A 80 1.69 31.40 -11.92
C ASN A 80 2.40 30.26 -11.18
N ASN A 81 3.70 30.12 -11.45
CA ASN A 81 4.56 29.04 -10.98
C ASN A 81 4.89 29.11 -9.47
N SER A 82 4.47 30.18 -8.79
CA SER A 82 4.60 30.33 -7.32
C SER A 82 3.85 29.26 -6.51
N VAL A 83 2.97 28.47 -7.13
CA VAL A 83 2.21 27.41 -6.43
C VAL A 83 3.05 26.15 -6.16
N PHE A 84 4.13 25.92 -6.91
CA PHE A 84 5.00 24.74 -6.71
C PHE A 84 6.25 25.10 -5.90
N ASN A 85 6.08 25.24 -4.59
CA ASN A 85 7.24 25.23 -3.69
C ASN A 85 7.95 23.87 -3.83
N PRO A 86 9.27 23.85 -4.10
CA PRO A 86 10.02 22.62 -4.26
C PRO A 86 9.89 21.78 -2.99
N VAL A 87 9.44 20.54 -3.16
CA VAL A 87 9.22 19.59 -2.07
C VAL A 87 10.56 19.33 -1.38
N GLY A 88 10.66 19.71 -0.11
CA GLY A 88 11.92 19.58 0.65
C GLY A 88 12.35 18.12 0.78
N TRP A 89 13.66 17.86 0.86
CA TRP A 89 14.20 16.49 0.92
C TRP A 89 13.58 15.63 2.05
N LYS A 90 13.29 16.25 3.20
CA LYS A 90 12.61 15.61 4.35
C LYS A 90 11.23 15.03 3.99
N GLN A 91 10.48 15.72 3.13
CA GLN A 91 9.16 15.26 2.66
C GLN A 91 9.27 14.07 1.71
N LYS A 92 10.32 14.04 0.87
CA LYS A 92 10.58 12.93 -0.05
C LYS A 92 10.97 11.64 0.71
N VAL A 93 11.80 11.77 1.74
CA VAL A 93 12.17 10.65 2.64
C VAL A 93 10.95 10.14 3.41
N ALA A 94 10.13 11.04 3.96
CA ALA A 94 8.89 10.64 4.63
C ALA A 94 7.93 9.89 3.68
N LEU A 95 7.79 10.37 2.44
CA LEU A 95 6.99 9.69 1.41
C LEU A 95 7.52 8.29 1.10
N PHE A 96 8.84 8.14 0.95
CA PHE A 96 9.48 6.85 0.76
C PHE A 96 9.17 5.88 1.91
N LEU A 97 9.39 6.29 3.16
CA LEU A 97 9.16 5.44 4.32
C LEU A 97 7.70 5.02 4.45
N VAL A 98 6.76 5.95 4.24
CA VAL A 98 5.31 5.64 4.27
C VAL A 98 4.92 4.67 3.16
N CYS A 99 5.39 4.89 1.93
CA CYS A 99 5.11 4.00 0.80
C CYS A 99 5.69 2.61 1.01
N TYR A 100 6.90 2.51 1.55
CA TYR A 100 7.52 1.23 1.92
C TYR A 100 6.69 0.50 2.98
N CYS A 101 6.28 1.20 4.04
CA CYS A 101 5.45 0.62 5.10
C CYS A 101 4.10 0.13 4.57
N LEU A 102 3.42 0.91 3.72
CA LEU A 102 2.15 0.49 3.09
C LEU A 102 2.31 -0.78 2.23
N SER A 103 3.45 -0.94 1.56
CA SER A 103 3.76 -2.16 0.79
C SER A 103 3.91 -3.38 1.71
N VAL A 104 4.67 -3.26 2.81
CA VAL A 104 4.84 -4.33 3.80
C VAL A 104 3.50 -4.71 4.43
N MET A 105 2.65 -3.73 4.77
CA MET A 105 1.31 -3.99 5.32
C MET A 105 0.40 -4.70 4.32
N ALA A 106 0.43 -4.32 3.04
CA ALA A 106 -0.33 -4.99 2.00
C ALA A 106 0.08 -6.47 1.85
N LEU A 107 1.37 -6.77 1.91
CA LEU A 107 1.89 -8.15 1.91
C LEU A 107 1.49 -8.93 3.17
N ALA A 108 1.55 -8.29 4.34
CA ALA A 108 1.13 -8.93 5.59
C ALA A 108 -0.36 -9.30 5.59
N ILE A 109 -1.22 -8.42 5.05
CA ILE A 109 -2.65 -8.69 4.85
C ILE A 109 -2.82 -9.89 3.90
N LEU A 110 -2.10 -9.92 2.78
CA LEU A 110 -2.15 -11.02 1.83
C LEU A 110 -1.77 -12.36 2.49
N PHE A 111 -0.66 -12.41 3.23
CA PHE A 111 -0.22 -13.64 3.90
C PHE A 111 -1.20 -14.13 4.95
N ARG A 112 -1.89 -13.22 5.64
CA ARG A 112 -2.97 -13.58 6.56
C ARG A 112 -4.14 -14.22 5.82
N MET A 113 -4.57 -13.62 4.71
CA MET A 113 -5.68 -14.12 3.90
C MET A 113 -5.35 -15.43 3.17
N SER A 114 -4.08 -15.69 2.89
CA SER A 114 -3.58 -16.92 2.24
C SER A 114 -3.19 -18.03 3.21
N TYR A 115 -3.44 -17.88 4.51
CA TYR A 115 -3.11 -18.87 5.56
C TYR A 115 -1.62 -19.22 5.66
N TRP A 116 -0.75 -18.29 5.30
CA TRP A 116 0.68 -18.57 5.31
C TRP A 116 1.20 -18.66 6.76
N ALA A 117 2.07 -19.64 7.01
CA ALA A 117 2.69 -19.84 8.31
C ALA A 117 3.52 -18.60 8.69
N GLY A 118 3.35 -18.09 9.91
CA GLY A 118 4.02 -16.86 10.33
C GLY A 118 3.36 -15.55 9.86
N SER A 119 2.18 -15.60 9.24
CA SER A 119 1.42 -14.40 8.86
C SER A 119 1.17 -13.43 10.05
N SER A 120 0.95 -13.95 11.26
CA SER A 120 0.81 -13.14 12.47
C SER A 120 2.06 -12.31 12.78
N LEU A 121 3.25 -12.87 12.55
CA LEU A 121 4.52 -12.17 12.76
C LEU A 121 4.69 -11.04 11.75
N MET A 122 4.37 -11.29 10.47
CA MET A 122 4.40 -10.24 9.45
C MET A 122 3.39 -9.13 9.71
N LEU A 123 2.17 -9.45 10.17
CA LEU A 123 1.18 -8.44 10.57
C LEU A 123 1.70 -7.59 11.74
N THR A 124 2.27 -8.24 12.76
CA THR A 124 2.85 -7.54 13.92
C THR A 124 3.98 -6.62 13.49
N PHE A 125 4.86 -7.08 12.60
CA PHE A 125 5.95 -6.28 12.04
C PHE A 125 5.43 -5.06 11.25
N GLY A 126 4.41 -5.26 10.40
CA GLY A 126 3.78 -4.17 9.65
C GLY A 126 3.14 -3.11 10.57
N ILE A 127 2.45 -3.55 11.63
CA ILE A 127 1.86 -2.66 12.64
C ILE A 127 2.96 -1.90 13.38
N ALA A 128 3.98 -2.60 13.89
CA ALA A 128 5.10 -1.98 14.61
C ALA A 128 5.80 -0.91 13.75
N GLN A 129 6.07 -1.20 12.48
CA GLN A 129 6.67 -0.24 11.56
C GLN A 129 5.74 0.97 11.32
N SER A 130 4.43 0.74 11.19
CA SER A 130 3.46 1.82 11.00
C SER A 130 3.45 2.78 12.19
N VAL A 131 3.57 2.28 13.44
CA VAL A 131 3.63 3.10 14.65
C VAL A 131 4.89 3.97 14.67
N ILE A 132 6.05 3.40 14.33
CA ILE A 132 7.33 4.14 14.28
C ILE A 132 7.25 5.31 13.28
N ILE A 133 6.65 5.10 12.11
CA ILE A 133 6.52 6.14 11.07
C ILE A 133 5.40 7.13 11.40
N LEU A 134 4.37 6.71 12.13
CA LEU A 134 3.23 7.56 12.47
C LEU A 134 3.65 8.72 13.39
N ILE A 135 4.58 8.49 14.33
CA ILE A 135 5.06 9.52 15.27
C ILE A 135 5.60 10.77 14.56
N PRO A 136 6.63 10.71 13.68
CA PRO A 136 7.14 11.90 13.00
C PRO A 136 6.13 12.54 12.05
N VAL A 137 5.23 11.75 11.45
CA VAL A 137 4.15 12.28 10.58
C VAL A 137 3.14 13.10 11.39
N ILE A 138 2.73 12.62 12.57
CA ILE A 138 1.83 13.34 13.47
C ILE A 138 2.49 14.63 13.97
N ILE A 139 3.71 14.56 14.51
CA ILE A 139 4.44 15.75 15.00
C ILE A 139 4.50 16.82 13.91
N LYS A 140 4.81 16.40 12.69
CA LYS A 140 4.92 17.33 11.56
C LYS A 140 3.57 17.89 11.13
N GLN A 141 2.51 17.09 11.13
CA GLN A 141 1.16 17.52 10.81
C GLN A 141 0.63 18.52 11.86
N LEU A 142 0.98 18.36 13.13
CA LEU A 142 0.62 19.28 14.21
C LEU A 142 1.43 20.59 14.12
N SER A 143 2.72 20.51 13.78
CA SER A 143 3.57 21.70 13.68
C SER A 143 3.24 22.59 12.47
N LYS A 144 2.93 21.96 11.32
CA LYS A 144 2.63 22.67 10.07
C LYS A 144 1.55 21.89 9.32
N PRO A 145 0.26 22.22 9.54
CA PRO A 145 -0.84 21.50 8.90
C PRO A 145 -0.71 21.62 7.39
N SER A 146 -0.54 20.48 6.73
CA SER A 146 -0.47 20.43 5.27
C SER A 146 -1.38 19.34 4.75
N LEU A 147 -2.00 19.57 3.59
CA LEU A 147 -2.82 18.56 2.94
C LEU A 147 -2.03 17.29 2.63
N PHE A 148 -0.71 17.41 2.45
CA PHE A 148 0.21 16.31 2.21
C PHE A 148 0.25 15.32 3.38
N TYR A 149 0.60 15.78 4.59
CA TYR A 149 0.68 14.91 5.77
C TYR A 149 -0.70 14.40 6.20
N LYS A 150 -1.76 15.21 6.03
CA LYS A 150 -3.14 14.75 6.26
C LYS A 150 -3.50 13.55 5.38
N GLN A 151 -3.18 13.60 4.09
CA GLN A 151 -3.46 12.47 3.18
C GLN A 151 -2.63 11.23 3.51
N MET A 152 -1.36 11.40 3.92
CA MET A 152 -0.53 10.29 4.37
C MET A 152 -1.08 9.62 5.62
N LEU A 153 -1.49 10.42 6.61
CA LEU A 153 -2.01 9.93 7.88
C LEU A 153 -3.30 9.12 7.69
N ILE A 154 -4.23 9.60 6.85
CA ILE A 154 -5.47 8.87 6.53
C ILE A 154 -5.17 7.53 5.85
N ARG A 155 -4.21 7.48 4.91
CA ARG A 155 -3.85 6.23 4.23
C ARG A 155 -3.24 5.22 5.22
N LEU A 156 -2.30 5.69 6.04
CA LEU A 156 -1.63 4.86 7.03
C LEU A 156 -2.61 4.35 8.10
N SER A 157 -3.56 5.18 8.54
CA SER A 157 -4.56 4.79 9.53
C SER A 157 -5.51 3.71 9.01
N ILE A 158 -5.99 3.82 7.76
CA ILE A 158 -6.87 2.81 7.14
C ILE A 158 -6.18 1.45 7.11
N PHE A 159 -4.94 1.36 6.61
CA PHE A 159 -4.20 0.10 6.57
C PHE A 159 -3.89 -0.42 7.98
N SER A 160 -3.54 0.45 8.93
CA SER A 160 -3.23 0.07 10.31
C SER A 160 -4.45 -0.53 11.01
N ILE A 161 -5.63 0.08 10.86
CA ILE A 161 -6.89 -0.45 11.39
C ILE A 161 -7.19 -1.83 10.81
N ILE A 162 -7.01 -2.04 9.50
CA ILE A 162 -7.23 -3.35 8.85
C ILE A 162 -6.25 -4.39 9.41
N CYS A 163 -4.96 -4.06 9.56
CA CYS A 163 -3.97 -4.97 10.12
C CYS A 163 -4.29 -5.35 11.56
N VAL A 164 -4.67 -4.38 12.40
CA VAL A 164 -5.07 -4.64 13.79
C VAL A 164 -6.31 -5.53 13.84
N LEU A 165 -7.33 -5.24 13.03
CA LEU A 165 -8.53 -6.05 12.93
C LEU A 165 -8.20 -7.52 12.56
N LEU A 166 -7.34 -7.72 11.56
CA LEU A 166 -6.92 -9.05 11.13
C LEU A 166 -6.05 -9.79 12.16
N LEU A 167 -5.32 -9.06 12.99
CA LEU A 167 -4.53 -9.62 14.09
C LEU A 167 -5.43 -10.10 15.24
N MET A 168 -6.52 -9.39 15.51
CA MET A 168 -7.50 -9.80 16.53
C MET A 168 -8.33 -11.02 16.13
N LEU A 169 -8.46 -11.30 14.83
CA LEU A 169 -9.13 -12.52 14.36
C LEU A 169 -8.25 -13.76 14.65
N PRO A 170 -8.84 -14.88 15.12
CA PRO A 170 -8.07 -16.11 15.31
C PRO A 170 -7.51 -16.61 13.97
N ALA A 171 -6.34 -17.26 14.00
CA ALA A 171 -5.64 -17.70 12.79
C ALA A 171 -6.48 -18.66 11.93
N ASN A 172 -7.42 -19.37 12.56
CA ASN A 172 -8.28 -20.35 11.93
C ASN A 172 -9.60 -19.74 11.43
N PHE A 173 -9.91 -18.48 11.75
CA PHE A 173 -11.21 -17.85 11.46
C PHE A 173 -11.64 -18.04 10.01
N PHE A 174 -10.73 -17.77 9.06
CA PHE A 174 -11.05 -17.89 7.65
C PHE A 174 -11.17 -19.36 7.20
N ILE A 175 -10.43 -20.29 7.81
CA ILE A 175 -10.54 -21.74 7.55
C ILE A 175 -11.92 -22.21 8.01
N ASP A 176 -12.31 -21.83 9.22
CA ASP A 176 -13.56 -22.25 9.84
C ASP A 176 -14.77 -21.73 9.06
N ILE A 177 -14.66 -20.55 8.44
CA ILE A 177 -15.68 -20.04 7.50
C ILE A 177 -15.67 -20.85 6.20
N LYS A 178 -14.50 -21.04 5.58
CA LYS A 178 -14.38 -21.70 4.27
C LYS A 178 -14.82 -23.17 4.30
N TYR A 179 -14.52 -23.87 5.38
CA TYR A 179 -14.81 -25.30 5.53
C TYR A 179 -16.00 -25.60 6.44
N ARG A 180 -16.81 -24.58 6.79
CA ARG A 180 -18.01 -24.75 7.63
C ARG A 180 -18.95 -25.85 7.12
N ASN A 181 -19.04 -26.02 5.80
CA ASN A 181 -19.92 -27.00 5.16
C ASN A 181 -19.27 -28.39 4.93
N ASN A 182 -18.02 -28.61 5.35
CA ASN A 182 -17.26 -29.84 5.14
C ASN A 182 -16.72 -30.43 6.45
N PRO A 183 -17.56 -31.10 7.27
CA PRO A 183 -17.17 -31.58 8.60
C PRO A 183 -16.04 -32.63 8.57
N LYS A 184 -15.89 -33.38 7.47
CA LYS A 184 -14.79 -34.36 7.30
C LYS A 184 -13.41 -33.70 7.41
N MET A 185 -13.23 -32.52 6.81
CA MET A 185 -11.96 -31.78 6.88
C MET A 185 -11.67 -31.24 8.29
N LEU A 186 -12.72 -30.97 9.09
CA LEU A 186 -12.56 -30.54 10.48
C LEU A 186 -12.14 -31.71 11.37
N GLN A 187 -12.64 -32.93 11.10
CA GLN A 187 -12.25 -34.14 11.83
C GLN A 187 -10.79 -34.50 11.58
N GLU A 188 -10.36 -34.55 10.31
CA GLU A 188 -8.95 -34.82 9.96
C GLU A 188 -7.98 -33.84 10.63
N ARG A 189 -8.38 -32.56 10.76
CA ARG A 189 -7.58 -31.53 11.41
C ARG A 189 -7.52 -31.68 12.93
N SER A 190 -8.59 -32.14 13.56
CA SER A 190 -8.66 -32.32 15.01
C SER A 190 -7.78 -33.46 15.52
N GLY A 191 -7.23 -34.29 14.62
CA GLY A 191 -6.47 -35.49 14.98
C GLY A 191 -7.33 -36.55 15.68
N HIS A 192 -8.65 -36.38 15.71
CA HIS A 192 -9.59 -37.32 16.26
C HIS A 192 -9.98 -38.31 15.16
N ASP A 193 -9.26 -39.43 15.10
CA ASP A 193 -9.70 -40.58 14.32
C ASP A 193 -10.90 -41.18 15.07
N PRO A 194 -12.12 -41.18 14.49
CA PRO A 194 -13.29 -41.74 15.16
C PRO A 194 -13.18 -43.26 15.39
N ASN A 195 -12.11 -43.90 14.91
CA ASN A 195 -11.83 -45.32 15.06
C ASN A 195 -10.68 -45.64 16.05
N GLN A 196 -10.15 -44.64 16.77
CA GLN A 196 -9.18 -44.82 17.87
C GLN A 196 -9.82 -44.46 19.22
#